data_AF-A0A9N9KC64-F1
#
_entry.id   AF-A0A9N9KC64-F1
#
_cell.length_a   1.000
_cell.length_b   1.000
_cell.length_c   1.000
_cell.angle_alpha   90.00
_cell.angle_beta   90.00
_cell.angle_gamma   90.00
#
_symmetry.space_group_name_H-M   'P 1'
#
loop_
_entity.id
_entity.type
_entity.pdbx_description
1 polymer ?
#
loop_
_entity_poly.entity_id
_entity_poly.type
_entity_poly.pdbx_seq_one_letter_code
_entity_poly.pdbx_strand_id
1 'polypeptide(L)'
;ESDAGNVSQPHISCIYRGWLACQLFKKDGTNIGLLEFAVSQAKKINDPLLKNAFLYLIWHKICQEQASSIMTLIEKARKAPKDQLCVKNCGISHETIELFLSCVKILFESFVWEPNKPLYINNILEAVEPILELPSDVNQDKNQYLNDAFGTMIKEFVIIKNSANNKILSRNLVDQHLILIQVLLLIFKIEVRMVRPSKLFDPDVSFFSHLFMEINDVKTKASNQRIMEEQMSFIKKLIEKSSNCYSDILLLADKFGLNQNEIKEFWQNKY
;
A
#
# COMPACT_ATOMS: atom_id res chain seq x y z
N GLU A 1 -38.66 -1.24 -16.95
CA GLU A 1 -38.55 -1.26 -15.47
C GLU A 1 -38.47 -2.73 -15.07
N SER A 2 -37.49 -3.27 -14.36
CA SER A 2 -36.38 -2.71 -13.57
C SER A 2 -35.40 -3.87 -13.35
N ASP A 3 -34.21 -3.82 -13.96
CA ASP A 3 -33.16 -4.84 -13.83
C ASP A 3 -32.06 -4.38 -12.84
N ALA A 4 -32.46 -3.66 -11.79
CA ALA A 4 -31.57 -2.96 -10.86
C ALA A 4 -31.25 -3.75 -9.57
N GLY A 5 -31.68 -5.01 -9.47
CA GLY A 5 -31.67 -5.74 -8.19
C GLY A 5 -30.43 -6.55 -7.82
N ASN A 6 -29.51 -6.85 -8.75
CA ASN A 6 -28.50 -7.91 -8.55
C ASN A 6 -27.03 -7.48 -8.64
N VAL A 7 -26.74 -6.23 -9.01
CA VAL A 7 -25.35 -5.82 -9.32
C VAL A 7 -24.57 -5.37 -8.07
N SER A 8 -25.24 -4.96 -7.00
CA SER A 8 -24.62 -4.39 -5.78
C SER A 8 -24.25 -5.41 -4.71
N GLN A 9 -24.92 -6.57 -4.63
CA GLN A 9 -24.69 -7.59 -3.60
C GLN A 9 -23.28 -8.22 -3.54
N PRO A 10 -22.59 -8.54 -4.66
CA PRO A 10 -21.30 -9.23 -4.58
C PRO A 10 -20.18 -8.34 -4.03
N HIS A 11 -20.20 -7.03 -4.33
CA HIS A 11 -19.21 -6.07 -3.82
C HIS A 11 -19.36 -5.86 -2.32
N ILE A 12 -20.60 -5.71 -1.86
CA ILE A 12 -20.95 -5.57 -0.44
C ILE A 12 -20.47 -6.78 0.36
N SER A 13 -20.67 -8.00 -0.14
CA SER A 13 -20.20 -9.22 0.52
C SER A 13 -18.67 -9.28 0.63
N CYS A 14 -17.94 -8.88 -0.43
CA CYS A 14 -16.48 -8.83 -0.41
C CYS A 14 -15.96 -7.81 0.61
N ILE A 15 -16.54 -6.60 0.61
CA ILE A 15 -16.19 -5.53 1.56
C ILE A 15 -16.44 -5.99 3.00
N TYR A 16 -17.62 -6.55 3.29
CA TYR A 16 -17.95 -7.08 4.61
C TYR A 16 -16.94 -8.13 5.09
N ARG A 17 -16.69 -9.16 4.28
CA ARG A 17 -15.78 -10.26 4.66
C ARG A 17 -14.35 -9.76 4.82
N GLY A 18 -13.90 -8.88 3.94
CA GLY A 18 -12.57 -8.29 4.02
C GLY A 18 -12.42 -7.40 5.25
N TRP A 19 -13.44 -6.60 5.57
CA TRP A 19 -13.41 -5.72 6.74
C TRP A 19 -13.47 -6.51 8.04
N LEU A 20 -14.29 -7.55 8.12
CA LEU A 20 -14.30 -8.45 9.28
C LEU A 20 -12.91 -9.05 9.51
N ALA A 21 -12.23 -9.51 8.46
CA ALA A 21 -10.87 -10.03 8.57
C ALA A 21 -9.87 -8.95 9.01
N CYS A 22 -10.02 -7.70 8.55
CA CYS A 22 -9.24 -6.56 9.04
C CYS A 22 -9.45 -6.30 10.54
N GLN A 23 -10.69 -6.37 11.02
CA GLN A 23 -11.01 -6.19 12.44
C GLN A 23 -10.45 -7.33 13.31
N LEU A 24 -10.45 -8.56 12.80
CA LEU A 24 -9.81 -9.68 13.46
C LEU A 24 -8.28 -9.52 13.47
N PHE A 25 -7.69 -9.07 12.36
CA PHE A 25 -6.25 -8.79 12.28
C PHE A 25 -5.81 -7.70 13.26
N LYS A 26 -6.63 -6.65 13.49
CA LYS A 26 -6.35 -5.66 14.53
C LYS A 26 -6.26 -6.26 15.94
N LYS A 27 -6.99 -7.34 16.21
CA LYS A 27 -6.96 -8.05 17.51
C LYS A 27 -5.77 -9.02 17.58
N ASP A 28 -5.40 -9.61 16.46
CA ASP A 28 -4.24 -10.51 16.32
C ASP A 28 -3.39 -10.11 15.11
N GLY A 29 -2.48 -9.15 15.34
CA GLY A 29 -1.62 -8.59 14.31
C GLY A 29 -0.53 -9.54 13.79
N THR A 30 -0.45 -10.75 14.32
CA THR A 30 0.51 -11.77 13.89
C THR A 30 -0.03 -12.65 12.78
N ASN A 31 -1.36 -12.77 12.66
CA ASN A 31 -2.01 -13.62 11.67
C ASN A 31 -2.15 -12.90 10.32
N ILE A 32 -1.06 -12.88 9.55
CA ILE A 32 -1.00 -12.23 8.22
C ILE A 32 -2.03 -12.82 7.24
N GLY A 33 -2.45 -14.08 7.41
CA GLY A 33 -3.48 -14.72 6.60
C GLY A 33 -4.82 -13.96 6.61
N LEU A 34 -5.15 -13.28 7.70
CA LEU A 34 -6.34 -12.42 7.78
C LEU A 34 -6.21 -11.18 6.88
N LEU A 35 -5.03 -10.56 6.85
CA LEU A 35 -4.75 -9.42 5.98
C LEU A 35 -4.71 -9.85 4.50
N GLU A 36 -4.08 -10.98 4.20
CA GLU A 36 -4.08 -11.57 2.85
C GLU A 36 -5.48 -11.88 2.36
N PHE A 37 -6.33 -12.44 3.23
CA PHE A 37 -7.73 -12.67 2.92
C PHE A 37 -8.46 -11.36 2.63
N ALA A 38 -8.27 -10.32 3.43
CA ALA A 38 -8.89 -9.02 3.20
C ALA A 38 -8.49 -8.40 1.86
N VAL A 39 -7.20 -8.42 1.51
CA VAL A 39 -6.69 -7.95 0.22
C VAL A 39 -7.25 -8.81 -0.93
N SER A 40 -7.37 -10.12 -0.75
CA SER A 40 -8.00 -11.03 -1.72
C SER A 40 -9.49 -10.70 -1.95
N GLN A 41 -10.23 -10.31 -0.91
CA GLN A 41 -11.61 -9.83 -1.08
C GLN A 41 -11.65 -8.51 -1.85
N ALA A 42 -10.75 -7.56 -1.54
CA ALA A 42 -10.68 -6.29 -2.27
C ALA A 42 -10.42 -6.49 -3.77
N LYS A 43 -9.59 -7.47 -4.16
CA LYS A 43 -9.33 -7.81 -5.56
C LYS A 43 -10.56 -8.27 -6.34
N LYS A 44 -11.56 -8.85 -5.66
CA LYS A 44 -12.81 -9.36 -6.26
C LYS A 44 -13.88 -8.29 -6.47
N ILE A 45 -13.64 -7.07 -6.00
CA ILE A 45 -14.53 -5.93 -6.24
C ILE A 45 -14.31 -5.47 -7.69
N ASN A 46 -15.37 -5.49 -8.50
CA ASN A 46 -15.29 -5.09 -9.92
C ASN A 46 -15.43 -3.58 -10.10
N ASP A 47 -16.20 -2.92 -9.23
CA ASP A 47 -16.30 -1.46 -9.21
C ASP A 47 -14.95 -0.83 -8.81
N PRO A 48 -14.28 -0.07 -9.70
CA PRO A 48 -12.97 0.51 -9.40
C PRO A 48 -12.99 1.54 -8.26
N LEU A 49 -14.08 2.29 -8.09
CA LEU A 49 -14.23 3.28 -7.03
C LEU A 49 -14.31 2.58 -5.68
N LEU A 50 -15.23 1.62 -5.54
CA LEU A 50 -15.38 0.85 -4.31
C LEU A 50 -14.12 0.03 -3.99
N LYS A 51 -13.47 -0.52 -5.01
CA LYS A 51 -12.22 -1.27 -4.85
C LYS A 51 -11.12 -0.38 -4.28
N ASN A 52 -10.86 0.77 -4.91
CA ASN A 52 -9.82 1.69 -4.46
C ASN A 52 -10.17 2.30 -3.09
N ALA A 53 -11.44 2.57 -2.83
CA ALA A 53 -11.91 3.05 -1.53
C ALA A 53 -11.60 2.04 -0.42
N PHE A 54 -11.90 0.76 -0.68
CA PHE A 54 -11.65 -0.30 0.29
C PHE A 54 -10.16 -0.60 0.45
N LEU A 55 -9.37 -0.61 -0.63
CA LEU A 55 -7.91 -0.74 -0.57
C LEU A 55 -7.28 0.41 0.24
N TYR A 56 -7.72 1.64 0.01
CA TYR A 56 -7.32 2.81 0.81
C TYR A 56 -7.65 2.61 2.29
N LEU A 57 -8.86 2.13 2.60
CA LEU A 57 -9.28 1.88 3.98
C LEU A 57 -8.39 0.84 4.66
N ILE A 58 -8.08 -0.28 4.00
CA ILE A 58 -7.17 -1.31 4.51
C ILE A 58 -5.79 -0.67 4.78
N TRP A 59 -5.23 0.06 3.81
CA TRP A 59 -3.95 0.75 4.01
C TRP A 59 -4.00 1.68 5.22
N HIS A 60 -4.95 2.62 5.24
CA HIS A 60 -4.99 3.71 6.19
C HIS A 60 -5.31 3.24 7.62
N LYS A 61 -6.21 2.26 7.77
CA LYS A 61 -6.68 1.80 9.10
C LYS A 61 -5.98 0.56 9.62
N ILE A 62 -5.26 -0.18 8.78
CA ILE A 62 -4.67 -1.47 9.15
C ILE A 62 -3.16 -1.47 8.98
N CYS A 63 -2.65 -1.03 7.83
CA CYS A 63 -1.25 -1.24 7.48
C CYS A 63 -0.33 -0.06 7.81
N GLN A 64 -0.83 1.18 7.73
CA GLN A 64 -0.01 2.38 7.72
C GLN A 64 0.88 2.53 8.96
N GLU A 65 0.34 2.32 10.16
CA GLU A 65 1.09 2.45 11.43
C GLU A 65 2.19 1.39 11.55
N GLN A 66 1.86 0.13 11.21
CA GLN A 66 2.82 -0.96 11.22
C GLN A 66 3.95 -0.73 10.22
N ALA A 67 3.61 -0.33 8.99
CA ALA A 67 4.60 -0.04 7.94
C ALA A 67 5.51 1.14 8.32
N SER A 68 4.95 2.19 8.93
CA SER A 68 5.71 3.34 9.44
C SER A 68 6.68 2.93 10.56
N SER A 69 6.25 2.05 11.46
CA SER A 69 7.08 1.52 12.54
C SER A 69 8.25 0.70 12.00
N ILE A 70 8.00 -0.16 11.01
CA ILE A 70 9.04 -0.95 10.31
C ILE A 70 10.05 -0.02 9.63
N MET A 71 9.57 0.98 8.88
CA MET A 71 10.42 1.96 8.22
C MET A 71 11.31 2.72 9.22
N THR A 72 10.73 3.20 10.32
CA THR A 72 11.47 3.89 11.38
C THR A 72 12.54 3.00 12.00
N LEU A 73 12.24 1.71 12.18
CA LEU A 73 13.19 0.75 12.71
C LEU A 73 14.37 0.52 11.74
N ILE A 74 14.10 0.39 10.43
CA ILE A 74 15.16 0.26 9.42
C ILE A 74 15.99 1.55 9.34
N GLU A 75 15.38 2.73 9.38
CA GLU A 75 16.12 4.00 9.35
C GLU A 75 17.12 4.13 10.51
N LYS A 76 16.74 3.65 11.70
CA LYS A 76 17.60 3.61 12.89
C LYS A 76 18.68 2.54 12.79
N ALA A 77 18.29 1.31 12.45
CA ALA A 77 19.20 0.17 12.39
C ALA A 77 20.16 0.24 11.19
N ARG A 78 19.75 0.93 10.12
CA ARG A 78 20.36 1.02 8.80
C ARG A 78 20.61 -0.34 8.13
N LYS A 79 19.79 -1.33 8.46
CA LYS A 79 19.84 -2.71 7.95
C LYS A 79 18.56 -3.45 8.36
N ALA A 80 18.37 -4.67 7.87
CA ALA A 80 17.38 -5.59 8.41
C ALA A 80 17.57 -5.77 9.93
N PRO A 81 16.58 -5.41 10.77
CA PRO A 81 16.67 -5.57 12.21
C PRO A 81 16.63 -7.05 12.59
N LYS A 82 17.34 -7.41 13.66
CA LYS A 82 17.24 -8.75 14.26
C LYS A 82 15.82 -8.97 14.80
N ASP A 83 15.40 -10.22 14.86
CA ASP A 83 14.06 -10.62 15.31
C ASP A 83 13.65 -9.99 16.65
N GLN A 84 14.52 -10.03 17.66
CA GLN A 84 14.26 -9.40 18.97
C GLN A 84 13.95 -7.89 18.88
N LEU A 85 14.58 -7.17 17.94
CA LEU A 85 14.29 -5.75 17.72
C LEU A 85 12.97 -5.55 16.97
N CYS A 86 12.62 -6.47 16.06
CA CYS A 86 11.34 -6.47 15.37
C CYS A 86 10.19 -6.66 16.38
N VAL A 87 10.26 -7.70 17.21
CA VAL A 87 9.23 -7.96 18.23
C VAL A 87 9.13 -6.78 19.21
N LYS A 88 10.26 -6.23 19.65
CA LYS A 88 10.27 -5.12 20.61
C LYS A 88 9.68 -3.81 20.06
N ASN A 89 9.94 -3.46 18.80
CA ASN A 89 9.55 -2.14 18.26
C ASN A 89 8.31 -2.20 17.35
N CYS A 90 8.01 -3.37 16.79
CA CYS A 90 6.95 -3.57 15.82
C CYS A 90 5.92 -4.62 16.27
N GLY A 91 6.14 -5.31 17.39
CA GLY A 91 5.19 -6.30 17.93
C GLY A 91 5.12 -7.63 17.16
N ILE A 92 5.87 -7.77 16.08
CA ILE A 92 5.86 -8.95 15.19
C ILE A 92 7.29 -9.40 14.87
N SER A 93 7.46 -10.69 14.56
CA SER A 93 8.75 -11.29 14.23
C SER A 93 9.28 -10.80 12.88
N HIS A 94 10.56 -11.07 12.62
CA HIS A 94 11.21 -10.79 11.34
C HIS A 94 10.48 -11.45 10.18
N GLU A 95 10.14 -12.74 10.31
CA GLU A 95 9.40 -13.50 9.29
C GLU A 95 8.00 -12.91 9.06
N THR A 96 7.29 -12.54 10.13
CA THR A 96 5.98 -11.91 10.02
C THR A 96 6.05 -10.53 9.33
N ILE A 97 7.14 -9.77 9.52
CA ILE A 97 7.36 -8.51 8.78
C ILE A 97 7.50 -8.77 7.29
N GLU A 98 8.24 -9.79 6.87
CA GLU A 98 8.39 -10.11 5.45
C GLU A 98 7.05 -10.48 4.80
N LEU A 99 6.24 -11.28 5.49
CA LEU A 99 4.90 -11.65 5.06
C LEU A 99 3.98 -10.40 5.01
N PHE A 100 4.03 -9.56 6.05
CA PHE A 100 3.28 -8.30 6.10
C PHE A 100 3.64 -7.39 4.93
N LEU A 101 4.92 -7.13 4.68
CA LEU A 101 5.39 -6.28 3.58
C LEU A 101 5.02 -6.87 2.21
N SER A 102 5.09 -8.19 2.07
CA SER A 102 4.64 -8.88 0.85
C SER A 102 3.14 -8.69 0.61
N CYS A 103 2.32 -8.78 1.65
CA CYS A 103 0.88 -8.53 1.56
C CYS A 103 0.57 -7.05 1.25
N VAL A 104 1.27 -6.10 1.87
CA VAL A 104 1.13 -4.67 1.60
C VAL A 104 1.56 -4.32 0.16
N LYS A 105 2.61 -4.95 -0.37
CA LYS A 105 3.00 -4.84 -1.79
C LYS A 105 1.81 -5.23 -2.68
N ILE A 106 1.19 -6.38 -2.41
CA ILE A 106 0.03 -6.87 -3.17
C ILE A 106 -1.16 -5.91 -3.04
N LEU A 107 -1.38 -5.32 -1.86
CA LEU A 107 -2.41 -4.30 -1.64
C LEU A 107 -2.22 -3.12 -2.59
N PHE A 108 -1.01 -2.55 -2.67
CA PHE A 108 -0.73 -1.41 -3.54
C PHE A 108 -0.82 -1.78 -5.04
N GLU A 109 -0.35 -2.97 -5.42
CA GLU A 109 -0.49 -3.50 -6.79
C GLU A 109 -1.96 -3.74 -7.19
N SER A 110 -2.88 -3.79 -6.22
CA SER A 110 -4.30 -4.04 -6.49
C SER A 110 -5.09 -2.77 -6.82
N PHE A 111 -4.53 -1.57 -6.63
CA PHE A 111 -5.20 -0.33 -7.03
C PHE A 111 -5.42 -0.30 -8.55
N VAL A 112 -6.58 0.21 -8.96
CA VAL A 112 -6.98 0.28 -10.37
C VAL A 112 -7.03 1.72 -10.82
N TRP A 113 -6.53 2.00 -12.03
CA TRP A 113 -6.43 3.35 -12.56
C TRP A 113 -7.00 3.41 -13.97
N GLU A 114 -7.95 4.31 -14.20
CA GLU A 114 -8.39 4.66 -15.55
C GLU A 114 -7.41 5.66 -16.18
N PRO A 115 -6.96 5.45 -17.43
CA PRO A 115 -6.07 6.40 -18.10
C PRO A 115 -6.69 7.80 -18.14
N ASN A 116 -5.90 8.82 -17.79
CA ASN A 116 -6.26 10.24 -17.87
C ASN A 116 -7.50 10.68 -17.07
N LYS A 117 -7.99 9.86 -16.13
CA LYS A 117 -9.12 10.22 -15.28
C LYS A 117 -8.69 10.29 -13.81
N PRO A 118 -8.59 11.49 -13.22
CA PRO A 118 -8.31 11.62 -11.80
C PRO A 118 -9.48 11.05 -10.98
N LEU A 119 -9.14 10.32 -9.92
CA LEU A 119 -10.12 9.74 -9.01
C LEU A 119 -10.41 10.72 -7.89
N TYR A 120 -11.49 11.49 -8.00
CA TYR A 120 -11.86 12.46 -6.98
C TYR A 120 -12.47 11.76 -5.78
N ILE A 121 -12.24 12.32 -4.59
CA ILE A 121 -12.88 11.84 -3.38
C ILE A 121 -14.41 11.89 -3.44
N ASN A 122 -14.97 12.87 -4.15
CA ASN A 122 -16.42 12.96 -4.35
C ASN A 122 -16.96 11.77 -5.14
N ASN A 123 -16.25 11.26 -6.16
CA ASN A 123 -16.69 10.07 -6.89
C ASN A 123 -16.70 8.84 -6.01
N ILE A 124 -15.75 8.75 -5.07
CA ILE A 124 -15.72 7.66 -4.09
C ILE A 124 -16.93 7.78 -3.13
N LEU A 125 -17.22 8.99 -2.63
CA LEU A 125 -18.36 9.23 -1.75
C LEU A 125 -19.69 8.90 -2.44
N GLU A 126 -19.89 9.37 -3.67
CA GLU A 126 -21.08 9.09 -4.49
C GLU A 126 -21.28 7.59 -4.75
N ALA A 127 -20.20 6.80 -4.86
CA ALA A 127 -20.29 5.36 -5.01
C ALA A 127 -20.63 4.62 -3.70
N VAL A 128 -20.23 5.18 -2.55
CA VAL A 128 -20.41 4.55 -1.23
C VAL A 128 -21.74 4.91 -0.57
N GLU A 129 -22.22 6.15 -0.74
CA GLU A 129 -23.44 6.67 -0.09
C GLU A 129 -24.70 5.81 -0.34
N PRO A 130 -25.03 5.40 -1.59
CA PRO A 130 -26.23 4.60 -1.86
C PRO A 130 -26.24 3.22 -1.20
N ILE A 131 -25.07 2.71 -0.79
CA ILE A 131 -24.92 1.39 -0.17
C ILE A 131 -25.34 1.43 1.30
N LEU A 132 -25.26 2.60 1.96
CA LEU A 132 -25.75 2.78 3.33
C LEU A 132 -27.28 2.81 3.43
N GLU A 133 -27.98 3.11 2.34
CA GLU A 133 -29.45 3.21 2.31
C GLU A 133 -30.15 1.86 2.09
N LEU A 134 -29.40 0.75 1.99
CA LEU A 134 -29.97 -0.57 1.76
C LEU A 134 -30.83 -1.04 2.96
N PRO A 135 -32.13 -1.37 2.76
CA PRO A 135 -33.03 -1.74 3.84
C PRO A 135 -32.69 -3.07 4.51
N SER A 136 -33.09 -3.12 5.78
CA SER A 136 -32.94 -4.14 6.79
C SER A 136 -33.67 -5.47 6.49
N ASP A 137 -32.98 -6.43 5.85
CA ASP A 137 -33.41 -7.84 5.79
C ASP A 137 -32.25 -8.85 5.99
N VAL A 138 -31.12 -8.39 6.55
CA VAL A 138 -29.96 -9.23 6.86
C VAL A 138 -29.72 -9.27 8.37
N ASN A 139 -29.38 -10.45 8.92
CA ASN A 139 -29.06 -10.69 10.34
C ASN A 139 -28.29 -9.53 11.01
N GLN A 140 -28.66 -9.19 12.24
CA GLN A 140 -28.15 -8.05 13.01
C GLN A 140 -26.61 -7.91 13.00
N ASP A 141 -25.87 -9.01 13.13
CA ASP A 141 -24.40 -9.00 13.11
C ASP A 141 -23.82 -8.56 11.76
N LYS A 142 -24.46 -8.91 10.64
CA LYS A 142 -23.99 -8.52 9.30
C LYS A 142 -24.18 -7.02 9.07
N ASN A 143 -25.31 -6.46 9.51
CA ASN A 143 -25.58 -5.03 9.39
C ASN A 143 -24.59 -4.21 10.23
N GLN A 144 -24.21 -4.68 11.43
CA GLN A 144 -23.25 -3.95 12.26
C GLN A 144 -21.89 -3.77 11.58
N TYR A 145 -21.28 -4.84 11.04
CA TYR A 145 -19.97 -4.70 10.38
C TYR A 145 -20.05 -4.08 9.00
N LEU A 146 -21.15 -4.24 8.26
CA LEU A 146 -21.37 -3.53 7.00
C LEU A 146 -21.46 -2.02 7.24
N ASN A 147 -22.29 -1.61 8.21
CA ASN A 147 -22.43 -0.22 8.61
C ASN A 147 -21.12 0.31 9.22
N ASP A 148 -20.35 -0.52 9.93
CA ASP A 148 -19.03 -0.14 10.42
C ASP A 148 -18.02 0.07 9.28
N ALA A 149 -17.97 -0.83 8.30
CA ALA A 149 -17.06 -0.72 7.15
C ALA A 149 -17.36 0.54 6.32
N PHE A 150 -18.61 0.68 5.86
CA PHE A 150 -19.04 1.79 5.03
C PHE A 150 -19.13 3.11 5.81
N GLY A 151 -19.59 3.07 7.06
CA GLY A 151 -19.59 4.21 7.96
C GLY A 151 -18.18 4.70 8.27
N THR A 152 -17.21 3.79 8.47
CA THR A 152 -15.80 4.16 8.60
C THR A 152 -15.28 4.76 7.30
N MET A 153 -15.55 4.15 6.14
CA MET A 153 -15.16 4.74 4.84
C MET A 153 -15.67 6.17 4.68
N ILE A 154 -16.98 6.40 4.86
CA ILE A 154 -17.57 7.73 4.75
C ILE A 154 -16.96 8.69 5.74
N LYS A 155 -16.83 8.31 7.01
CA LYS A 155 -16.21 9.17 8.03
C LYS A 155 -14.82 9.62 7.60
N GLU A 156 -13.98 8.70 7.13
CA GLU A 156 -12.62 9.02 6.69
C GLU A 156 -12.61 9.89 5.43
N PHE A 157 -13.44 9.57 4.43
CA PHE A 157 -13.49 10.35 3.21
C PHE A 157 -14.08 11.75 3.44
N VAL A 158 -15.03 11.91 4.35
CA VAL A 158 -15.56 13.22 4.76
C VAL A 158 -14.47 14.04 5.48
N ILE A 159 -13.68 13.43 6.37
CA ILE A 159 -12.54 14.13 7.01
C ILE A 159 -11.56 14.64 5.95
N ILE A 160 -11.22 13.81 4.96
CA ILE A 160 -10.30 14.18 3.89
C ILE A 160 -10.93 15.27 3.00
N LYS A 161 -12.21 15.15 2.62
CA LYS A 161 -12.93 16.16 1.84
C LYS A 161 -12.98 17.51 2.55
N ASN A 162 -13.25 17.51 3.85
CA ASN A 162 -13.33 18.76 4.64
C ASN A 162 -11.97 19.45 4.78
N SER A 163 -10.86 18.72 4.59
CA SER A 163 -9.53 19.33 4.62
C SER A 163 -9.17 20.10 3.34
N ALA A 164 -9.76 19.75 2.18
CA ALA A 164 -9.69 20.56 0.96
C ALA A 164 -10.73 20.07 -0.08
N ASN A 165 -11.37 21.01 -0.78
CA ASN A 165 -12.51 20.71 -1.67
C ASN A 165 -12.20 19.79 -2.85
N ASN A 166 -10.94 19.75 -3.33
CA ASN A 166 -10.54 19.07 -4.57
C ASN A 166 -9.39 18.09 -4.36
N LYS A 167 -9.60 17.07 -3.53
CA LYS A 167 -8.63 16.00 -3.32
C LYS A 167 -8.82 14.83 -4.30
N ILE A 168 -7.70 14.38 -4.85
CA ILE A 168 -7.63 13.22 -5.74
C ILE A 168 -6.81 12.11 -5.09
N LEU A 169 -7.20 10.86 -5.31
CA LEU A 169 -6.36 9.72 -4.96
C LEU A 169 -5.13 9.74 -5.90
N SER A 170 -3.95 9.94 -5.33
CA SER A 170 -2.72 10.15 -6.09
C SER A 170 -2.10 8.83 -6.53
N ARG A 171 -2.17 8.53 -7.82
CA ARG A 171 -1.48 7.37 -8.43
C ARG A 171 0.02 7.41 -8.15
N ASN A 172 0.65 8.58 -8.34
CA ASN A 172 2.07 8.72 -8.05
C ASN A 172 2.39 8.38 -6.59
N LEU A 173 1.59 8.86 -5.63
CA LEU A 173 1.84 8.57 -4.22
C LEU A 173 1.66 7.08 -3.89
N VAL A 174 0.68 6.42 -4.51
CA VAL A 174 0.52 4.96 -4.42
C VAL A 174 1.75 4.24 -4.99
N ASP A 175 2.21 4.65 -6.17
CA ASP A 175 3.40 4.06 -6.81
C ASP A 175 4.67 4.27 -5.97
N GLN A 176 4.85 5.45 -5.38
CA GLN A 176 5.97 5.71 -4.45
C GLN A 176 5.90 4.81 -3.21
N HIS A 177 4.71 4.64 -2.61
CA HIS A 177 4.56 3.71 -1.48
C HIS A 177 4.85 2.27 -1.88
N LEU A 178 4.40 1.83 -3.05
CA LEU A 178 4.72 0.50 -3.57
C LEU A 178 6.23 0.29 -3.71
N ILE A 179 6.95 1.27 -4.26
CA ILE A 179 8.42 1.22 -4.38
C ILE A 179 9.06 1.15 -2.99
N LEU A 180 8.61 1.97 -2.04
CA LEU A 180 9.12 1.93 -0.66
C LEU A 180 8.92 0.55 -0.03
N ILE A 181 7.72 -0.02 -0.11
CA ILE A 181 7.44 -1.35 0.44
C ILE A 181 8.32 -2.42 -0.20
N GLN A 182 8.58 -2.33 -1.51
CA GLN A 182 9.51 -3.23 -2.21
C GLN A 182 10.96 -3.06 -1.71
N VAL A 183 11.42 -1.82 -1.48
CA VAL A 183 12.72 -1.55 -0.86
C VAL A 183 12.82 -2.19 0.52
N LEU A 184 11.82 -1.98 1.40
CA LEU A 184 11.81 -2.57 2.73
C LEU A 184 11.85 -4.11 2.66
N LEU A 185 11.05 -4.71 1.77
CA LEU A 185 11.02 -6.15 1.58
C LEU A 185 12.39 -6.71 1.14
N LEU A 186 13.06 -6.06 0.19
CA LEU A 186 14.40 -6.46 -0.25
C LEU A 186 15.46 -6.28 0.83
N ILE A 187 15.32 -5.27 1.69
CA ILE A 187 16.22 -5.09 2.84
C ILE A 187 16.13 -6.27 3.79
N PHE A 188 14.93 -6.74 4.12
CA PHE A 188 14.72 -7.92 4.95
C PHE A 188 15.25 -9.19 4.27
N LYS A 189 14.84 -9.46 3.02
CA LYS A 189 15.22 -10.68 2.28
C LYS A 189 16.73 -10.84 2.05
N ILE A 190 17.42 -9.75 1.74
CA ILE A 190 18.85 -9.78 1.34
C ILE A 190 19.76 -9.41 2.53
N GLU A 191 19.19 -8.86 3.62
CA GLU A 191 19.90 -8.38 4.80
C GLU A 191 21.01 -7.34 4.50
N VAL A 192 20.74 -6.44 3.56
CA VAL A 192 21.68 -5.36 3.21
C VAL A 192 21.91 -4.40 4.38
N ARG A 193 23.11 -3.81 4.43
CA ARG A 193 23.57 -2.91 5.50
C ARG A 193 23.85 -1.49 4.99
N MET A 194 23.86 -0.55 5.93
CA MET A 194 24.09 0.88 5.70
C MET A 194 23.10 1.45 4.67
N VAL A 195 21.81 1.16 4.86
CA VAL A 195 20.71 1.63 4.01
C VAL A 195 19.82 2.57 4.80
N ARG A 196 19.37 3.64 4.16
CA ARG A 196 18.33 4.53 4.67
C ARG A 196 17.28 4.73 3.58
N PRO A 197 16.16 3.99 3.62
CA PRO A 197 15.21 3.95 2.50
C PRO A 197 14.70 5.33 2.09
N SER A 198 14.56 6.27 3.03
CA SER A 198 14.10 7.64 2.75
C SER A 198 15.00 8.40 1.77
N LYS A 199 16.30 8.09 1.73
CA LYS A 199 17.25 8.73 0.82
C LYS A 199 17.09 8.30 -0.65
N LEU A 200 16.32 7.24 -0.90
CA LEU A 200 16.05 6.75 -2.25
C LEU A 200 14.91 7.51 -2.94
N PHE A 201 14.28 8.46 -2.24
CA PHE A 201 13.12 9.19 -2.67
C PHE A 201 13.32 10.69 -2.52
N ASP A 202 12.48 11.47 -3.20
CA ASP A 202 12.45 12.91 -2.99
C ASP A 202 12.05 13.23 -1.54
N PRO A 203 12.69 14.23 -0.91
CA PRO A 203 12.43 14.58 0.49
C PRO A 203 11.01 15.07 0.74
N ASP A 204 10.32 15.50 -0.32
CA ASP A 204 8.95 16.02 -0.26
C ASP A 204 7.89 14.92 -0.43
N VAL A 205 8.29 13.64 -0.59
CA VAL A 205 7.34 12.53 -0.62
C VAL A 205 6.83 12.27 0.79
N SER A 206 5.56 12.59 1.03
CA SER A 206 4.87 12.37 2.29
C SER A 206 4.49 10.88 2.47
N PHE A 207 5.47 10.04 2.78
CA PHE A 207 5.21 8.64 3.12
C PHE A 207 4.37 8.50 4.39
N PHE A 208 3.53 7.45 4.42
CA PHE A 208 2.63 7.14 5.54
C PHE A 208 1.70 8.31 5.89
N SER A 209 1.36 9.12 4.89
CA SER A 209 0.28 10.11 4.95
C SER A 209 -0.95 9.59 4.20
N HIS A 210 -2.00 10.41 4.14
CA HIS A 210 -3.16 10.08 3.30
C HIS A 210 -2.75 10.00 1.82
N LEU A 211 -3.25 9.01 1.10
CA LEU A 211 -2.98 8.83 -0.33
C LEU A 211 -3.66 9.87 -1.23
N PHE A 212 -4.33 10.86 -0.63
CA PHE A 212 -5.07 11.91 -1.32
C PHE A 212 -4.28 13.22 -1.33
N MET A 213 -4.15 13.84 -2.50
CA MET A 213 -3.45 15.11 -2.69
C MET A 213 -4.35 16.15 -3.33
N GLU A 214 -4.03 17.43 -3.12
CA GLU A 214 -4.67 18.52 -3.86
C GLU A 214 -4.14 18.57 -5.31
N ILE A 215 -5.00 18.97 -6.25
CA ILE A 215 -4.67 19.00 -7.69
C ILE A 215 -3.50 19.96 -7.98
N ASN A 216 -3.34 21.01 -7.18
CA ASN A 216 -2.33 22.05 -7.38
C ASN A 216 -0.92 21.62 -6.95
N ASP A 217 -0.77 20.48 -6.27
CA ASP A 217 0.53 19.97 -5.79
C ASP A 217 1.28 19.11 -6.81
N VAL A 218 0.75 18.94 -8.03
CA VAL A 218 1.43 18.20 -9.11
C VAL A 218 2.56 19.06 -9.69
N LYS A 219 3.66 19.17 -8.95
CA LYS A 219 4.92 19.72 -9.45
C LYS A 219 5.68 18.62 -10.17
N THR A 220 5.82 18.73 -11.49
CA THR A 220 6.87 18.00 -12.23
C THR A 220 8.22 18.47 -11.73
N LYS A 221 8.89 17.66 -10.93
CA LYS A 221 10.23 17.96 -10.43
C LYS A 221 11.30 17.42 -11.37
N ALA A 222 12.36 18.19 -11.50
CA ALA A 222 13.55 17.80 -12.25
C ALA A 222 14.21 16.59 -11.58
N SER A 223 14.78 15.72 -12.41
CA SER A 223 15.61 14.59 -11.99
C SER A 223 16.69 15.04 -11.01
N ASN A 224 16.64 14.52 -9.78
CA ASN A 224 17.66 14.78 -8.76
C ASN A 224 18.80 13.77 -8.91
N GLN A 225 19.90 14.19 -9.53
CA GLN A 225 21.07 13.34 -9.79
C GLN A 225 21.57 12.63 -8.52
N ARG A 226 21.52 13.30 -7.36
CA ARG A 226 21.94 12.71 -6.08
C ARG A 226 21.07 11.53 -5.65
N ILE A 227 19.76 11.59 -5.93
CA ILE A 227 18.84 10.49 -5.62
C ILE A 227 19.12 9.31 -6.56
N MET A 228 19.34 9.58 -7.84
CA MET A 228 19.72 8.53 -8.79
C MET A 228 21.02 7.81 -8.40
N GLU A 229 22.02 8.56 -7.91
CA GLU A 229 23.27 7.98 -7.38
C GLU A 229 23.03 7.12 -6.15
N GLU A 230 22.19 7.56 -5.19
CA GLU A 230 21.84 6.77 -4.00
C GLU A 230 21.02 5.51 -4.38
N GLN A 231 20.10 5.61 -5.36
CA GLN A 231 19.35 4.48 -5.91
C GLN A 231 20.27 3.47 -6.61
N MET A 232 21.17 3.93 -7.47
CA MET A 232 22.15 3.05 -8.15
C MET A 232 23.08 2.37 -7.14
N SER A 233 23.56 3.12 -6.14
CA SER A 233 24.37 2.58 -5.04
C SER A 233 23.61 1.50 -4.26
N PHE A 234 22.32 1.70 -4.00
CA PHE A 234 21.47 0.71 -3.35
C PHE A 234 21.30 -0.55 -4.20
N ILE A 235 21.01 -0.42 -5.51
CA ILE A 235 20.89 -1.56 -6.42
C ILE A 235 22.19 -2.37 -6.47
N LYS A 236 23.35 -1.71 -6.62
CA LYS A 236 24.67 -2.37 -6.63
C LYS A 236 24.91 -3.16 -5.33
N LYS A 237 24.56 -2.60 -4.17
CA LYS A 237 24.63 -3.31 -2.87
C LYS A 237 23.74 -4.55 -2.81
N LEU A 238 22.53 -4.52 -3.39
CA LEU A 238 21.66 -5.68 -3.44
C LEU A 238 22.29 -6.80 -4.28
N ILE A 239 22.82 -6.44 -5.45
CA ILE A 239 23.49 -7.36 -6.38
C ILE A 239 24.72 -7.99 -5.72
N GLU A 240 25.55 -7.19 -5.06
CA GLU A 240 26.75 -7.69 -4.38
C GLU A 240 26.45 -8.75 -3.31
N LYS A 241 25.25 -8.70 -2.72
CA LYS A 241 24.87 -9.52 -1.58
C LYS A 241 24.08 -10.78 -1.93
N SER A 242 23.35 -10.80 -3.06
CA SER A 242 22.50 -11.94 -3.41
C SER A 242 22.36 -12.14 -4.92
N SER A 243 22.67 -13.36 -5.38
CA SER A 243 22.40 -13.82 -6.74
C SER A 243 20.93 -14.26 -6.95
N ASN A 244 20.18 -14.49 -5.88
CA ASN A 244 18.89 -15.19 -5.94
C ASN A 244 17.69 -14.26 -6.11
N CYS A 245 17.89 -12.95 -5.99
CA CYS A 245 16.82 -11.94 -6.05
C CYS A 245 16.91 -11.06 -7.31
N TYR A 246 17.58 -11.54 -8.36
CA TYR A 246 17.88 -10.72 -9.55
C TYR A 246 16.65 -10.10 -10.20
N SER A 247 15.58 -10.88 -10.38
CA SER A 247 14.33 -10.41 -10.98
C SER A 247 13.69 -9.26 -10.18
N ASP A 248 13.65 -9.39 -8.86
CA ASP A 248 13.11 -8.35 -7.98
C ASP A 248 14.00 -7.09 -7.98
N ILE A 249 15.32 -7.26 -8.06
CA ILE A 249 16.29 -6.15 -8.17
C ILE A 249 16.10 -5.39 -9.49
N LEU A 250 15.98 -6.10 -10.63
CA LEU A 250 15.75 -5.48 -11.93
C LEU A 250 14.40 -4.73 -11.97
N LEU A 251 13.35 -5.34 -11.42
CA LEU A 251 12.03 -4.70 -11.32
C LEU A 251 12.09 -3.41 -10.49
N LEU A 252 12.80 -3.43 -9.36
CA LEU A 252 12.97 -2.23 -8.55
C LEU A 252 13.76 -1.14 -9.30
N ALA A 253 14.83 -1.54 -9.98
CA ALA A 253 15.62 -0.61 -10.76
C ALA A 253 14.85 0.04 -11.92
N ASP A 254 13.95 -0.72 -12.55
CA ASP A 254 13.06 -0.22 -13.60
C ASP A 254 12.12 0.86 -13.03
N LYS A 255 11.57 0.62 -11.85
CA LYS A 255 10.74 1.60 -11.13
C LYS A 255 11.50 2.85 -10.70
N PHE A 256 12.81 2.75 -10.45
CA PHE A 256 13.67 3.92 -10.25
C PHE A 256 14.04 4.64 -11.56
N GLY A 257 13.69 4.08 -12.72
CA GLY A 257 14.08 4.64 -14.02
C GLY A 257 15.58 4.46 -14.32
N LEU A 258 16.24 3.49 -13.71
CA LEU A 258 17.66 3.22 -13.93
C LEU A 258 17.89 2.41 -15.22
N ASN A 259 19.07 2.57 -15.81
CA ASN A 259 19.44 1.87 -17.03
C ASN A 259 19.61 0.36 -16.76
N GLN A 260 18.67 -0.43 -17.28
CA GLN A 260 18.66 -1.89 -17.13
C GLN A 260 19.89 -2.57 -17.72
N ASN A 261 20.51 -2.01 -18.76
CA ASN A 261 21.71 -2.59 -19.37
C ASN A 261 22.92 -2.45 -18.44
N GLU A 262 23.11 -1.29 -17.81
CA GLU A 262 24.19 -1.09 -16.83
C GLU A 262 24.06 -2.08 -15.66
N ILE A 263 22.83 -2.34 -15.22
CA ILE A 263 22.56 -3.25 -14.10
C ILE A 263 22.80 -4.71 -14.51
N LYS A 264 22.42 -5.08 -15.74
CA LYS A 264 22.72 -6.39 -16.33
C LYS A 264 24.22 -6.64 -16.47
N GLU A 265 24.96 -5.66 -16.98
CA GLU A 265 26.42 -5.74 -17.10
C GLU A 265 27.08 -5.85 -15.73
N PHE A 266 26.65 -5.05 -14.75
CA PHE A 266 27.18 -5.14 -13.38
C PHE A 266 26.94 -6.51 -12.75
N TRP A 267 25.75 -7.09 -12.97
CA TRP A 267 25.43 -8.44 -12.50
C TRP A 267 26.32 -9.51 -13.12
N GLN A 268 26.46 -9.51 -14.45
CA GLN A 268 27.28 -10.47 -15.20
C GLN A 268 28.77 -10.38 -14.83
N ASN A 269 29.25 -9.20 -14.46
CA ASN A 269 30.63 -9.04 -13.98
C ASN A 269 30.82 -9.59 -12.56
N LYS A 270 29.75 -9.74 -11.78
CA LYS A 270 29.79 -10.18 -10.38
C LYS A 270 29.65 -11.68 -10.22
N TYR A 271 28.86 -12.34 -11.08
CA TYR A 271 28.48 -13.75 -11.02
C TYR A 271 28.66 -14.43 -12.37
#